data_AF-A0A954FLT8-F1
#
_entry.id   AF-A0A954FLT8-F1
#
_cell.length_a   1.000
_cell.length_b   1.000
_cell.length_c   1.000
_cell.angle_alpha   90.00
_cell.angle_beta   90.00
_cell.angle_gamma   90.00
#
_symmetry.space_group_name_H-M   'P 1'
#
loop_
_entity.id
_entity.type
_entity.pdbx_description
1 polymer ?
#
loop_
_entity_poly.entity_id
_entity_poly.type
_entity_poly.pdbx_seq_one_letter_code
_entity_poly.pdbx_strand_id
1 'polypeptide(L)'
;IASVESVGGVEAKVRVGTSRGQTSEFDRVVVCCGAELLTLFPDELAASGLKRCKLQMLSVRRAAAGWTLGPHLASGLTLRHYRNFEICPAIESLKSRVSKETPELDRFGIHVMVSQNNHGEIILGDSHEYDTDIEPFDKLLIDDLMLRELQQVFRLPEWTISERWHGIYTKLPDRPVFQATPVPHVHLCTGTSGAGMTMAFGLAE
;
A
#
# COMPACT_ATOMS: atom_id res chain seq x y z
N ILE A 1 18.37 -10.64 2.12
CA ILE A 1 18.63 -11.64 3.18
C ILE A 1 18.18 -12.98 2.63
N ALA A 2 18.94 -14.04 2.86
CA ALA A 2 18.65 -15.39 2.37
C ALA A 2 18.11 -16.31 3.47
N SER A 3 18.51 -16.11 4.73
CA SER A 3 18.00 -16.89 5.87
C SER A 3 18.09 -16.11 7.17
N VAL A 4 17.24 -16.47 8.13
CA VAL A 4 17.23 -15.96 9.51
C VAL A 4 16.90 -17.15 10.43
N GLU A 5 17.82 -17.52 11.30
CA GLU A 5 17.68 -18.71 12.16
C GLU A 5 18.15 -18.41 13.58
N SER A 6 17.47 -18.96 14.58
CA SER A 6 17.96 -18.92 15.97
C SER A 6 19.11 -19.92 16.14
N VAL A 7 20.21 -19.50 16.75
CA VAL A 7 21.37 -20.35 17.04
C VAL A 7 21.32 -20.76 18.51
N GLY A 8 21.38 -22.08 18.75
CA GLY A 8 21.48 -22.64 20.10
C GLY A 8 22.84 -22.31 20.74
N GLY A 9 22.83 -21.87 22.00
CA GLY A 9 24.02 -21.48 22.76
C GLY A 9 23.67 -20.85 24.12
N VAL A 10 24.69 -20.51 24.92
CA VAL A 10 24.53 -19.92 26.27
C VAL A 10 23.95 -18.50 26.22
N GLU A 11 24.19 -17.78 25.13
CA GLU A 11 23.48 -16.55 24.75
C GLU A 11 22.71 -16.83 23.47
N ALA A 12 21.38 -16.68 23.50
CA ALA A 12 20.54 -16.89 22.33
C ALA A 12 20.82 -15.79 21.29
N LYS A 13 21.44 -16.18 20.19
CA LYS A 13 21.75 -15.30 19.05
C LYS A 13 20.92 -15.68 17.83
N VAL A 14 20.77 -14.72 16.93
CA VAL A 14 20.15 -14.92 15.62
C VAL A 14 21.24 -14.85 14.56
N ARG A 15 21.27 -15.86 13.68
CA ARG A 15 22.14 -15.89 12.51
C ARG A 15 21.38 -15.43 11.29
N VAL A 16 21.97 -14.47 10.56
CA VAL A 16 21.42 -13.95 9.30
C VAL A 16 22.36 -14.29 8.16
N GLY A 17 21.85 -15.01 7.17
CA GLY A 17 22.54 -15.31 5.92
C GLY A 17 22.18 -14.31 4.82
N THR A 18 23.15 -13.91 4.00
CA THR A 18 22.91 -13.10 2.79
C THR A 18 23.00 -13.97 1.53
N SER A 19 22.43 -13.49 0.43
CA SER A 19 22.52 -14.17 -0.88
C SER A 19 23.94 -14.25 -1.44
N ARG A 20 24.92 -13.58 -0.80
CA ARG A 20 26.34 -13.66 -1.13
C ARG A 20 27.07 -14.74 -0.32
N GLY A 21 26.35 -15.55 0.46
CA GLY A 21 26.92 -16.58 1.33
C GLY A 21 27.58 -16.04 2.60
N GLN A 22 27.44 -14.74 2.88
CA GLN A 22 27.93 -14.15 4.12
C GLN A 22 26.96 -14.43 5.25
N THR A 23 27.50 -14.67 6.45
CA THR A 23 26.74 -14.96 7.65
C THR A 23 27.20 -14.02 8.77
N SER A 24 26.26 -13.49 9.55
CA SER A 24 26.53 -12.66 10.71
C SER A 24 25.55 -12.96 11.84
N GLU A 25 25.99 -12.76 13.08
CA GLU A 25 25.19 -13.03 14.28
C GLU A 25 24.75 -11.72 14.94
N PHE A 26 23.53 -11.71 15.46
CA PHE A 26 22.87 -10.56 16.07
C PHE A 26 22.12 -10.99 17.33
N ASP A 27 21.98 -10.09 18.30
CA ASP A 27 21.21 -10.36 19.52
C ASP A 27 19.70 -10.30 19.27
N ARG A 28 19.27 -9.52 18.27
CA ARG A 28 17.88 -9.37 17.83
C ARG A 28 17.81 -9.08 16.34
N VAL A 29 16.76 -9.56 15.68
CA VAL A 29 16.47 -9.27 14.27
C VAL A 29 15.02 -8.84 14.14
N VAL A 30 14.78 -7.75 13.41
CA VAL A 30 13.45 -7.31 13.00
C VAL A 30 13.36 -7.45 11.48
N VAL A 31 12.33 -8.16 11.01
CA VAL A 31 12.08 -8.42 9.60
C VAL A 31 10.86 -7.61 9.15
N CYS A 32 11.12 -6.62 8.30
CA CYS A 32 10.12 -5.75 7.68
C CYS A 32 10.09 -5.98 6.17
N CYS A 33 9.57 -7.14 5.74
CA CYS A 33 9.67 -7.60 4.35
C CYS A 33 8.69 -6.94 3.36
N GLY A 34 7.78 -6.08 3.84
CA GLY A 34 6.79 -5.42 3.00
C GLY A 34 5.89 -6.43 2.27
N ALA A 35 5.94 -6.43 0.94
CA ALA A 35 5.16 -7.34 0.10
C ALA A 35 5.85 -8.67 -0.27
N GLU A 36 7.11 -8.87 0.15
CA GLU A 36 7.82 -10.12 -0.04
C GLU A 36 7.41 -11.13 1.04
N LEU A 37 6.64 -12.14 0.65
CA LEU A 37 6.01 -13.09 1.57
C LEU A 37 6.57 -14.52 1.48
N LEU A 38 7.45 -14.81 0.52
CA LEU A 38 7.84 -16.17 0.18
C LEU A 38 9.25 -16.54 0.67
N THR A 39 10.07 -15.54 0.98
CA THR A 39 11.49 -15.77 1.27
C THR A 39 11.78 -16.05 2.74
N LEU A 40 11.31 -15.19 3.66
CA LEU A 40 11.61 -15.31 5.10
C LEU A 40 10.33 -15.61 5.86
N PHE A 41 10.31 -16.71 6.61
CA PHE A 41 9.16 -17.17 7.39
C PHE A 41 7.88 -17.34 6.53
N PRO A 42 7.96 -18.07 5.39
CA PRO A 42 6.85 -18.18 4.45
C PRO A 42 5.62 -18.86 5.07
N ASP A 43 5.80 -19.81 5.98
CA ASP A 43 4.68 -20.50 6.63
C ASP A 43 3.93 -19.57 7.59
N GLU A 44 4.65 -18.78 8.39
CA GLU A 44 4.05 -17.78 9.28
C GLU A 44 3.36 -16.66 8.52
N LEU A 45 3.98 -16.19 7.42
CA LEU A 45 3.40 -15.15 6.57
C LEU A 45 2.20 -15.68 5.78
N ALA A 46 2.20 -16.94 5.33
CA ALA A 46 1.04 -17.55 4.69
C ALA A 46 -0.15 -17.72 5.66
N ALA A 47 0.13 -18.07 6.92
CA ALA A 47 -0.88 -18.20 7.97
C ALA A 47 -1.42 -16.85 8.50
N SER A 48 -0.76 -15.74 8.18
CA SER A 48 -1.07 -14.41 8.74
C SER A 48 -2.41 -13.82 8.30
N GLY A 49 -2.92 -14.24 7.13
CA GLY A 49 -4.05 -13.61 6.44
C GLY A 49 -3.68 -12.35 5.62
N LEU A 50 -2.40 -12.05 5.48
CA LEU A 50 -1.93 -10.94 4.63
C LEU A 50 -2.37 -11.14 3.18
N LYS A 51 -2.90 -10.07 2.60
CA LYS A 51 -3.23 -10.00 1.18
C LYS A 51 -2.31 -9.05 0.48
N ARG A 52 -1.87 -9.41 -0.73
CA ARG A 52 -1.14 -8.47 -1.57
C ARG A 52 -2.13 -7.55 -2.26
N CYS A 53 -1.73 -6.29 -2.40
CA CYS A 53 -2.50 -5.27 -3.08
C CYS A 53 -1.58 -4.53 -4.04
N LYS A 54 -1.93 -4.55 -5.33
CA LYS A 54 -1.31 -3.70 -6.35
C LYS A 54 -2.14 -2.43 -6.50
N LEU A 55 -1.46 -1.28 -6.55
CA LEU A 55 -2.08 0.02 -6.81
C LEU A 55 -1.37 0.72 -7.97
N GLN A 56 -2.12 1.28 -8.92
CA GLN A 56 -1.56 2.11 -10.00
C GLN A 56 -1.59 3.58 -9.59
N MET A 57 -0.54 4.30 -9.98
CA MET A 57 -0.32 5.71 -9.69
C MET A 57 0.09 6.45 -10.96
N LEU A 58 -0.29 7.71 -11.04
CA LEU A 58 0.06 8.62 -12.10
C LEU A 58 0.70 9.89 -11.53
N SER A 59 1.57 10.52 -12.29
CA SER A 59 2.03 11.88 -12.04
C SER A 59 1.72 12.76 -13.24
N VAL A 60 1.23 13.97 -12.97
CA VAL A 60 1.11 15.02 -13.98
C VAL A 60 2.28 15.98 -13.81
N ARG A 61 2.84 16.38 -14.96
CA ARG A 61 3.92 17.36 -15.00
C ARG A 61 3.53 18.61 -14.22
N ARG A 62 4.51 19.17 -13.49
CA ARG A 62 4.36 20.42 -12.73
C ARG A 62 3.56 21.47 -13.51
N ALA A 63 2.49 21.97 -12.89
CA ALA A 63 1.70 23.08 -13.39
C ALA A 63 2.54 24.37 -13.54
N ALA A 64 2.03 25.39 -14.22
CA ALA A 64 2.73 26.66 -14.42
C ALA A 64 3.39 27.20 -13.13
N ALA A 65 4.53 27.89 -13.27
CA ALA A 65 5.27 28.40 -12.12
C ALA A 65 4.37 29.23 -11.18
N GLY A 66 4.38 28.91 -9.88
CA GLY A 66 3.54 29.56 -8.87
C GLY A 66 2.18 28.90 -8.64
N TRP A 67 1.78 27.91 -9.43
CA TRP A 67 0.57 27.15 -9.16
C TRP A 67 0.79 26.14 -8.02
N THR A 68 -0.16 26.11 -7.08
CA THR A 68 -0.14 25.18 -5.93
C THR A 68 -1.50 24.53 -5.77
N LEU A 69 -1.50 23.24 -5.41
CA LEU A 69 -2.72 22.49 -5.11
C LEU A 69 -3.42 23.04 -3.85
N GLY A 70 -2.63 23.51 -2.87
CA GLY A 70 -3.12 23.81 -1.54
C GLY A 70 -3.26 22.52 -0.73
N PRO A 71 -4.46 22.17 -0.23
CA PRO A 71 -4.66 20.96 0.56
C PRO A 71 -4.60 19.70 -0.31
N HIS A 72 -4.22 18.58 0.31
CA HIS A 72 -4.49 17.27 -0.26
C HIS A 72 -5.99 17.07 -0.49
N LEU A 73 -6.36 16.45 -1.60
CA LEU A 73 -7.76 16.17 -1.94
C LEU A 73 -8.00 14.67 -1.98
N ALA A 74 -9.08 14.24 -1.34
CA ALA A 74 -9.60 12.88 -1.42
C ALA A 74 -11.05 12.95 -1.91
N SER A 75 -11.39 12.18 -2.94
CA SER A 75 -12.76 12.15 -3.46
C SER A 75 -13.72 11.44 -2.52
N GLY A 76 -15.03 11.67 -2.69
CA GLY A 76 -16.06 10.97 -1.92
C GLY A 76 -16.05 9.45 -2.10
N LEU A 77 -15.42 8.91 -3.15
CA LEU A 77 -15.22 7.47 -3.34
C LEU A 77 -14.37 6.86 -2.22
N THR A 78 -13.48 7.66 -1.62
CA THR A 78 -12.58 7.27 -0.52
C THR A 78 -13.35 6.85 0.73
N LEU A 79 -14.56 7.39 0.93
CA LEU A 79 -15.43 7.02 2.05
C LEU A 79 -15.78 5.52 2.03
N ARG A 80 -15.76 4.89 0.86
CA ARG A 80 -16.09 3.47 0.68
C ARG A 80 -14.90 2.56 0.91
N HIS A 81 -13.69 3.11 0.95
CA HIS A 81 -12.44 2.35 1.10
C HIS A 81 -12.03 2.16 2.57
N TYR A 82 -12.08 3.23 3.38
CA TYR A 82 -11.64 3.17 4.77
C TYR A 82 -12.76 2.73 5.71
N ARG A 83 -12.49 1.69 6.51
CA ARG A 83 -13.42 1.18 7.54
C ARG A 83 -13.87 2.23 8.56
N ASN A 84 -13.05 3.26 8.79
CA ASN A 84 -13.40 4.35 9.70
C ASN A 84 -14.70 5.07 9.32
N PHE A 85 -15.15 4.95 8.07
CA PHE A 85 -16.43 5.51 7.61
C PHE A 85 -17.61 4.54 7.72
N GLU A 86 -17.41 3.29 8.16
CA GLU A 86 -18.50 2.33 8.40
C GLU A 86 -19.45 2.80 9.51
N ILE A 87 -18.97 3.67 10.41
CA ILE A 87 -19.80 4.31 11.44
C ILE A 87 -20.82 5.30 10.86
N CYS A 88 -20.65 5.75 9.61
CA CYS A 88 -21.52 6.76 9.01
C CYS A 88 -22.83 6.13 8.53
N PRO A 89 -24.02 6.59 8.99
CA PRO A 89 -25.31 5.99 8.63
C PRO A 89 -25.58 5.94 7.11
N ALA A 90 -25.04 6.89 6.35
CA ALA A 90 -25.24 7.00 4.91
C ALA A 90 -24.30 6.12 4.07
N ILE A 91 -23.35 5.39 4.68
CA ILE A 91 -22.30 4.68 3.94
C ILE A 91 -22.87 3.58 3.03
N GLU A 92 -23.88 2.85 3.47
CA GLU A 92 -24.49 1.77 2.69
C GLU A 92 -25.30 2.31 1.50
N SER A 93 -25.93 3.48 1.65
CA SER A 93 -26.58 4.17 0.53
C SER A 93 -25.55 4.62 -0.51
N LEU A 94 -24.39 5.14 -0.07
CA LEU A 94 -23.30 5.52 -0.98
C LEU A 94 -22.74 4.29 -1.72
N LYS A 95 -22.42 3.21 -1.01
CA LYS A 95 -21.94 1.95 -1.61
C LYS A 95 -22.95 1.42 -2.63
N SER A 96 -24.23 1.37 -2.28
CA SER A 96 -25.30 0.89 -3.16
C SER A 96 -25.50 1.73 -4.41
N ARG A 97 -25.28 3.04 -4.32
CA ARG A 97 -25.37 3.93 -5.49
C ARG A 97 -24.21 3.67 -6.44
N VAL A 98 -22.98 3.65 -5.93
CA VAL A 98 -21.79 3.47 -6.76
C VAL A 98 -21.77 2.08 -7.41
N SER A 99 -22.14 1.03 -6.68
CA SER A 99 -22.19 -0.33 -7.26
C SER A 99 -23.23 -0.49 -8.36
N LYS A 100 -24.25 0.37 -8.42
CA LYS A 100 -25.25 0.41 -9.51
C LYS A 100 -24.83 1.31 -10.67
N GLU A 101 -24.28 2.49 -10.37
CA GLU A 101 -23.98 3.52 -11.37
C GLU A 101 -22.64 3.29 -12.07
N THR A 102 -21.63 2.82 -11.32
CA THR A 102 -20.23 2.68 -11.78
C THR A 102 -19.56 1.45 -11.14
N PRO A 103 -20.09 0.23 -11.40
CA PRO A 103 -19.60 -1.01 -10.80
C PRO A 103 -18.10 -1.29 -11.08
N GLU A 104 -17.57 -0.77 -12.18
CA GLU A 104 -16.15 -0.89 -12.53
C GLU A 104 -15.22 -0.22 -11.51
N LEU A 105 -15.69 0.82 -10.80
CA LEU A 105 -14.91 1.46 -9.73
C LEU A 105 -14.71 0.53 -8.53
N ASP A 106 -15.69 -0.34 -8.25
CA ASP A 106 -15.57 -1.37 -7.22
C ASP A 106 -14.66 -2.51 -7.65
N ARG A 107 -14.76 -2.92 -8.93
CA ARG A 107 -13.91 -3.98 -9.47
C ARG A 107 -12.41 -3.65 -9.33
N PHE A 108 -12.04 -2.40 -9.58
CA PHE A 108 -10.64 -1.95 -9.54
C PHE A 108 -10.30 -1.11 -8.30
N GLY A 109 -11.20 -1.07 -7.31
CA GLY A 109 -11.00 -0.36 -6.05
C GLY A 109 -10.56 1.11 -6.21
N ILE A 110 -11.19 1.81 -7.16
CA ILE A 110 -10.87 3.20 -7.49
C ILE A 110 -11.44 4.12 -6.41
N HIS A 111 -10.56 4.86 -5.74
CA HIS A 111 -10.95 6.00 -4.92
C HIS A 111 -9.93 7.12 -5.06
N VAL A 112 -10.27 8.11 -5.88
CA VAL A 112 -9.23 9.01 -6.35
C VAL A 112 -8.83 10.07 -5.33
N MET A 113 -7.54 10.37 -5.28
CA MET A 113 -6.87 11.30 -4.38
C MET A 113 -5.80 12.09 -5.16
N VAL A 114 -5.51 13.31 -4.72
CA VAL A 114 -4.53 14.21 -5.35
C VAL A 114 -3.63 14.81 -4.28
N SER A 115 -2.32 14.71 -4.47
CA SER A 115 -1.32 15.39 -3.64
C SER A 115 -0.31 16.13 -4.51
N GLN A 116 0.33 17.14 -3.92
CA GLN A 116 1.44 17.85 -4.55
C GLN A 116 2.70 17.65 -3.72
N ASN A 117 3.80 17.23 -4.34
CA ASN A 117 5.08 17.08 -3.65
C ASN A 117 5.83 18.43 -3.56
N ASN A 118 6.98 18.43 -2.88
CA ASN A 118 7.84 19.61 -2.72
C ASN A 118 8.46 20.11 -4.05
N HIS A 119 8.48 19.30 -5.10
CA HIS A 119 8.92 19.69 -6.45
C HIS A 119 7.80 20.30 -7.29
N GLY A 120 6.56 20.30 -6.79
CA GLY A 120 5.39 20.85 -7.45
C GLY A 120 4.70 19.87 -8.41
N GLU A 121 5.14 18.62 -8.47
CA GLU A 121 4.52 17.55 -9.25
C GLU A 121 3.21 17.10 -8.59
N ILE A 122 2.24 16.72 -9.42
CA ILE A 122 0.92 16.32 -8.95
C ILE A 122 0.81 14.81 -9.02
N ILE A 123 0.75 14.19 -7.86
CA ILE A 123 0.61 12.75 -7.69
C ILE A 123 -0.87 12.42 -7.61
N LEU A 124 -1.29 11.50 -8.47
CA LEU A 124 -2.64 11.05 -8.67
C LEU A 124 -2.73 9.55 -8.38
N GLY A 125 -3.77 9.15 -7.68
CA GLY A 125 -4.07 7.76 -7.40
C GLY A 125 -5.48 7.63 -6.86
N ASP A 126 -5.91 6.48 -6.35
CA ASP A 126 -5.29 5.19 -6.60
C ASP A 126 -6.33 4.08 -6.86
N SER A 127 -5.83 2.97 -7.38
CA SER A 127 -6.57 1.74 -7.68
C SER A 127 -6.14 0.62 -6.75
N HIS A 128 -6.92 -0.46 -6.69
CA HIS A 128 -6.61 -1.60 -5.85
C HIS A 128 -6.99 -2.92 -6.52
N GLU A 129 -5.98 -3.74 -6.80
CA GLU A 129 -6.13 -5.13 -7.24
C GLU A 129 -5.52 -6.08 -6.20
N TYR A 130 -6.23 -7.14 -5.86
CA TYR A 130 -5.86 -8.01 -4.74
C TYR A 130 -5.47 -9.40 -5.19
N ASP A 131 -4.44 -9.96 -4.54
CA ASP A 131 -4.01 -11.34 -4.64
C ASP A 131 -3.94 -11.88 -6.09
N THR A 132 -4.91 -12.70 -6.50
CA THR A 132 -4.96 -13.35 -7.81
C THR A 132 -5.30 -12.41 -8.96
N ASP A 133 -5.86 -11.23 -8.68
CA ASP A 133 -6.12 -10.19 -9.70
C ASP A 133 -4.83 -9.42 -10.06
N ILE A 134 -3.75 -9.58 -9.30
CA ILE A 134 -2.48 -8.89 -9.55
C ILE A 134 -1.77 -9.51 -10.75
N GLU A 135 -1.56 -8.67 -11.76
CA GLU A 135 -0.78 -9.00 -12.96
C GLU A 135 0.52 -8.19 -13.01
N PRO A 136 1.56 -8.70 -13.70
CA PRO A 136 2.82 -7.97 -13.88
C PRO A 136 2.65 -6.60 -14.57
N PHE A 137 1.67 -6.49 -15.47
CA PHE A 137 1.46 -5.29 -16.27
C PHE A 137 0.37 -4.41 -15.69
N ASP A 138 0.53 -3.10 -15.89
CA ASP A 138 -0.48 -2.12 -15.55
C ASP A 138 -1.59 -2.10 -16.61
N LYS A 139 -2.82 -1.87 -16.17
CA LYS A 139 -4.01 -1.86 -17.01
C LYS A 139 -4.31 -0.42 -17.40
N LEU A 140 -4.28 -0.14 -18.71
CA LEU A 140 -4.64 1.18 -19.24
C LEU A 140 -6.06 1.60 -18.83
N LEU A 141 -6.99 0.65 -18.76
CA LEU A 141 -8.35 0.89 -18.27
C LEU A 141 -8.37 1.48 -16.86
N ILE A 142 -7.49 1.04 -15.96
CA ILE A 142 -7.41 1.58 -14.60
C ILE A 142 -6.95 3.04 -14.63
N ASP A 143 -5.95 3.37 -15.44
CA ASP A 143 -5.51 4.75 -15.63
C ASP A 143 -6.66 5.63 -16.14
N ASP A 144 -7.40 5.16 -17.14
CA ASP A 144 -8.53 5.88 -17.74
C ASP A 144 -9.65 6.11 -16.71
N LEU A 145 -9.97 5.12 -15.88
CA LEU A 145 -10.95 5.24 -14.80
C LEU A 145 -10.50 6.23 -13.71
N MET A 146 -9.23 6.18 -13.29
CA MET A 146 -8.69 7.15 -12.35
C MET A 146 -8.78 8.57 -12.90
N LEU A 147 -8.36 8.79 -14.15
CA LEU A 147 -8.43 10.10 -14.79
C LEU A 147 -9.87 10.61 -14.93
N ARG A 148 -10.81 9.73 -15.30
CA ARG A 148 -12.24 10.05 -15.39
C ARG A 148 -12.79 10.57 -14.06
N GLU A 149 -12.51 9.89 -12.95
CA GLU A 149 -13.01 10.30 -11.64
C GLU A 149 -12.30 11.57 -11.13
N LEU A 150 -10.98 11.68 -11.35
CA LEU A 150 -10.19 12.84 -10.96
C LEU A 150 -10.66 14.12 -11.68
N GLN A 151 -10.93 14.04 -12.98
CA GLN A 151 -11.39 15.17 -13.79
C GLN A 151 -12.79 15.66 -13.40
N GLN A 152 -13.59 14.87 -12.68
CA GLN A 152 -14.89 15.32 -12.17
C GLN A 152 -14.72 16.23 -10.95
N VAL A 153 -13.82 15.86 -10.04
CA VAL A 153 -13.66 16.52 -8.72
C VAL A 153 -12.54 17.55 -8.67
N PHE A 154 -11.66 17.55 -9.67
CA PHE A 154 -10.46 18.37 -9.66
C PHE A 154 -10.21 19.08 -11.00
N ARG A 155 -9.55 20.24 -10.94
CA ARG A 155 -9.24 21.08 -12.10
C ARG A 155 -7.76 21.38 -12.10
N LEU A 156 -7.04 20.75 -13.03
CA LEU A 156 -5.66 21.08 -13.35
C LEU A 156 -5.60 21.99 -14.57
N PRO A 157 -4.58 22.87 -14.64
CA PRO A 157 -4.30 23.63 -15.86
C PRO A 157 -3.95 22.72 -17.06
N GLU A 158 -3.30 21.59 -16.80
CA GLU A 158 -2.85 20.62 -17.81
C GLU A 158 -2.94 19.20 -17.20
N TRP A 159 -3.32 18.20 -18.00
CA TRP A 159 -3.45 16.78 -17.58
C TRP A 159 -2.37 15.87 -18.19
N THR A 160 -1.29 16.43 -18.70
CA THR A 160 -0.22 15.67 -19.34
C THR A 160 0.48 14.78 -18.33
N ILE A 161 0.21 13.48 -18.41
CA ILE A 161 0.82 12.45 -17.57
C ILE A 161 2.29 12.34 -17.91
N SER A 162 3.15 12.62 -16.93
CA SER A 162 4.61 12.51 -17.06
C SER A 162 5.13 11.15 -16.67
N GLU A 163 4.53 10.52 -15.66
CA GLU A 163 5.00 9.24 -15.11
C GLU A 163 3.83 8.34 -14.73
N ARG A 164 4.10 7.03 -14.77
CA ARG A 164 3.21 5.95 -14.36
C ARG A 164 4.02 4.94 -13.59
N TRP A 165 3.47 4.45 -12.49
CA TRP A 165 4.08 3.37 -11.71
C TRP A 165 3.00 2.61 -10.96
N HIS A 166 3.38 1.46 -10.41
CA HIS A 166 2.56 0.77 -9.43
C HIS A 166 3.39 0.42 -8.19
N GLY A 167 2.70 0.32 -7.07
CA GLY A 167 3.22 -0.27 -5.84
C GLY A 167 2.53 -1.58 -5.56
N ILE A 168 3.24 -2.51 -4.92
CA ILE A 168 2.62 -3.69 -4.29
C ILE A 168 2.92 -3.61 -2.79
N TYR A 169 1.87 -3.59 -1.99
CA TYR A 169 1.95 -3.65 -0.53
C TYR A 169 1.13 -4.83 0.01
N THR A 170 1.26 -5.10 1.29
CA THR A 170 0.46 -6.10 1.99
C THR A 170 -0.52 -5.44 2.95
N LYS A 171 -1.72 -5.99 3.06
CA LYS A 171 -2.76 -5.52 3.97
C LYS A 171 -3.41 -6.65 4.74
N LEU A 172 -3.89 -6.32 5.92
CA LEU A 172 -4.77 -7.17 6.73
C LEU A 172 -6.18 -6.56 6.78
N PRO A 173 -7.24 -7.34 6.54
CA PRO A 173 -8.60 -6.83 6.64
C PRO A 173 -9.01 -6.45 8.06
N ASP A 174 -8.46 -7.12 9.07
CA ASP A 174 -8.95 -7.15 10.45
C ASP A 174 -8.10 -6.33 11.45
N ARG A 175 -6.86 -6.00 11.10
CA ARG A 175 -5.92 -5.27 11.98
C ARG A 175 -4.93 -4.43 11.18
N PRO A 176 -4.31 -3.38 11.77
CA PRO A 176 -3.50 -2.40 11.03
C PRO A 176 -2.10 -2.91 10.64
N VAL A 177 -1.59 -3.94 11.32
CA VAL A 177 -0.22 -4.46 11.12
C VAL A 177 -0.16 -5.94 11.49
N PHE A 178 0.69 -6.70 10.80
CA PHE A 178 1.07 -8.05 11.18
C PHE A 178 2.31 -7.99 12.07
N GLN A 179 2.23 -8.61 13.25
CA GLN A 179 3.37 -8.81 14.14
C GLN A 179 3.44 -10.26 14.58
N ALA A 180 4.65 -10.84 14.58
CA ALA A 180 4.89 -12.19 15.06
C ALA A 180 6.31 -12.34 15.60
N THR A 181 6.56 -13.39 16.37
CA THR A 181 7.90 -13.79 16.84
C THR A 181 8.07 -15.28 16.54
N PRO A 182 8.43 -15.65 15.29
CA PRO A 182 8.44 -17.05 14.84
C PRO A 182 9.48 -17.89 15.60
N VAL A 183 10.61 -17.29 15.95
CA VAL A 183 11.65 -17.88 16.79
C VAL A 183 12.15 -16.86 17.81
N PRO A 184 12.80 -17.29 18.92
CA PRO A 184 13.35 -16.36 19.89
C PRO A 184 14.24 -15.30 19.24
N HIS A 185 14.10 -14.05 19.67
CA HIS A 185 14.88 -12.89 19.21
C HIS A 185 14.64 -12.45 17.76
N VAL A 186 13.67 -13.02 17.05
CA VAL A 186 13.28 -12.60 15.70
C VAL A 186 11.85 -12.06 15.71
N HIS A 187 11.68 -10.80 15.32
CA HIS A 187 10.37 -10.15 15.24
C HIS A 187 10.00 -9.88 13.78
N LEU A 188 8.79 -10.26 13.37
CA LEU A 188 8.20 -9.87 12.10
C LEU A 188 7.32 -8.65 12.33
N CYS A 189 7.44 -7.63 11.46
CA CYS A 189 6.54 -6.48 11.44
C CYS A 189 6.29 -6.04 9.98
N THR A 190 5.09 -6.27 9.45
CA THR A 190 4.73 -5.92 8.06
C THR A 190 3.23 -5.72 7.91
N GLY A 191 2.71 -5.51 6.69
CA GLY A 191 1.28 -5.47 6.45
C GLY A 191 0.59 -4.16 6.80
N THR A 192 1.31 -3.05 6.76
CA THR A 192 0.81 -1.70 7.13
C THR A 192 -0.19 -1.10 6.14
N SER A 193 -0.59 -1.84 5.09
CA SER A 193 -1.50 -1.40 4.04
C SER A 193 -1.06 -0.05 3.43
N GLY A 194 -2.02 0.74 2.93
CA GLY A 194 -1.78 2.09 2.40
C GLY A 194 -1.44 3.14 3.48
N ALA A 195 -1.37 2.75 4.76
CA ALA A 195 -1.12 3.66 5.88
C ALA A 195 0.32 3.59 6.42
N GLY A 196 1.23 2.89 5.73
CA GLY A 196 2.61 2.69 6.18
C GLY A 196 3.37 3.98 6.50
N MET A 197 3.31 4.99 5.63
CA MET A 197 3.98 6.27 5.87
C MET A 197 3.42 7.01 7.10
N THR A 198 2.12 6.86 7.38
CA THR A 198 1.47 7.48 8.54
C THR A 198 1.82 6.76 9.84
N MET A 199 1.86 5.42 9.82
CA MET A 199 2.04 4.61 11.02
C MET A 199 3.51 4.31 11.35
N ALA A 200 4.45 4.51 10.42
CA ALA A 200 5.83 4.05 10.54
C ALA A 200 6.51 4.46 11.86
N PHE A 201 6.36 5.72 12.28
CA PHE A 201 6.99 6.19 13.51
C PHE A 201 6.35 5.57 14.76
N GLY A 202 5.02 5.45 14.82
CA GLY A 202 4.34 4.80 15.94
C GLY A 202 4.56 3.28 15.99
N LEU A 203 4.91 2.64 14.88
CA LEU A 203 5.31 1.23 14.84
C LEU A 203 6.77 1.00 15.24
N ALA A 204 7.59 2.06 15.18
CA ALA A 204 9.01 1.98 15.51
C ALA A 204 9.29 2.21 17.00
N GLU A 205 8.37 2.86 17.72
CA GLU A 205 8.37 2.98 19.18
C GLU A 205 8.01 1.66 19.87
#